data_AF-A0AA90PBN1-F1
#
_entry.id   AF-A0AA90PBN1-F1
#
_cell.length_a   1.000
_cell.length_b   1.000
_cell.length_c   1.000
_cell.angle_alpha   90.00
_cell.angle_beta   90.00
_cell.angle_gamma   90.00
#
_symmetry.space_group_name_H-M   'P 1'
#
loop_
_entity.id
_entity.type
_entity.pdbx_description
1 polymer ?
#
loop_
_entity_poly.entity_id
_entity_poly.type
_entity_poly.pdbx_seq_one_letter_code
_entity_poly.pdbx_strand_id
1 'polypeptide(L)' 'MEREYTNVMEEIVVTWVQVLMSGMEYQTFCSCRKCKNDIITLSLNNLPNYYVTTEGGKGYLEI' A
#
# COMPACT_ATOMS: atom_id res chain seq x y z
N MET A 1 -2.98 3.13 -20.49
CA MET A 1 -3.04 4.58 -20.20
C MET A 1 -2.10 4.81 -19.05
N GLU A 2 -0.94 5.39 -19.32
CA GLU A 2 0.07 5.67 -18.30
C GLU A 2 -0.39 6.89 -17.50
N ARG A 3 -0.32 6.83 -16.17
CA ARG A 3 -0.75 7.94 -15.30
C ARG A 3 0.47 8.82 -15.02
N GLU A 4 0.31 10.13 -15.17
CA GLU A 4 1.33 11.13 -14.81
C GLU A 4 1.35 11.47 -13.31
N TYR A 5 0.57 10.75 -12.50
CA TYR A 5 0.49 10.92 -11.06
C TYR A 5 0.26 9.58 -10.38
N THR A 6 0.67 9.48 -9.11
CA THR A 6 0.49 8.29 -8.29
C THR A 6 0.14 8.65 -6.85
N ASN A 7 -0.74 7.86 -6.22
CA ASN A 7 -1.00 7.97 -4.79
C ASN A 7 0.07 7.19 -4.04
N VAL A 8 0.96 7.88 -3.33
CA VAL A 8 2.08 7.26 -2.59
C VAL A 8 1.59 6.24 -1.56
N MET A 9 0.38 6.44 -1.01
CA MET A 9 -0.21 5.49 -0.08
C MET A 9 -0.45 4.12 -0.68
N GLU A 10 -0.68 4.00 -2.00
CA GLU A 10 -0.84 2.68 -2.64
C GLU A 10 0.44 1.84 -2.49
N GLU A 11 1.60 2.44 -2.73
CA GLU A 11 2.91 1.79 -2.63
C GLU A 11 3.25 1.43 -1.17
N ILE A 12 3.04 2.37 -0.26
CA ILE A 12 3.27 2.18 1.19
C ILE A 12 2.38 1.05 1.72
N VAL A 13 1.07 1.11 1.49
CA VAL A 13 0.12 0.10 2.01
C VAL A 13 0.40 -1.28 1.42
N VAL A 14 0.65 -1.38 0.11
CA VAL A 14 0.96 -2.67 -0.54
C VAL A 14 2.21 -3.28 0.09
N THR A 15 3.26 -2.48 0.29
CA THR A 15 4.53 -2.94 0.88
C THR A 15 4.32 -3.44 2.31
N TRP A 16 3.65 -2.65 3.15
CA TRP A 16 3.41 -3.03 4.55
C TRP A 16 2.52 -4.27 4.68
N VAL A 17 1.45 -4.39 3.88
CA VAL A 17 0.60 -5.59 3.91
C VAL A 17 1.40 -6.82 3.51
N GLN A 18 2.29 -6.72 2.51
CA GLN A 18 3.15 -7.84 2.12
C GLN A 18 4.14 -8.24 3.23
N VAL A 19 4.81 -7.26 3.84
CA VAL A 19 5.76 -7.49 4.94
C VAL A 19 5.06 -8.11 6.15
N LEU A 20 3.97 -7.50 6.62
CA LEU A 20 3.24 -7.97 7.80
C LEU A 20 2.68 -9.37 7.60
N MET A 21 2.04 -9.65 6.46
CA MET A 21 1.47 -10.96 6.17
C MET A 21 2.53 -12.05 5.93
N SER A 22 3.80 -11.69 5.76
CA SER A 22 4.92 -12.64 5.70
C SER A 22 5.54 -12.89 7.08
N GLY A 23 5.22 -12.06 8.08
CA GLY A 23 5.72 -12.16 9.45
C GLY A 23 5.02 -13.25 10.28
N MET A 24 5.68 -13.70 11.34
CA MET A 24 5.16 -14.73 12.26
C MET A 24 3.83 -14.34 12.92
N GLU A 25 3.65 -13.05 13.19
CA GLU A 25 2.44 -12.50 13.83
C GLU A 25 1.16 -12.76 13.03
N TYR A 26 1.28 -12.89 11.71
CA TYR A 26 0.12 -13.04 10.83
C TYR A 26 0.04 -14.42 10.13
N GLN A 27 0.85 -15.41 10.53
CA GLN A 27 0.88 -16.73 9.89
C GLN A 27 -0.44 -17.50 9.95
N THR A 28 -1.28 -17.24 10.96
CA THR A 28 -2.58 -17.91 11.11
C THR A 28 -3.68 -17.31 10.23
N PHE A 29 -3.43 -16.18 9.57
CA PHE A 29 -4.41 -15.51 8.71
C PHE A 29 -4.26 -15.94 7.24
N CYS A 30 -5.36 -15.87 6.48
CA CYS A 30 -5.35 -16.18 5.06
C CYS A 30 -4.53 -15.16 4.26
N SER A 31 -3.50 -15.63 3.54
CA SER A 31 -2.60 -14.80 2.73
C SER A 31 -2.87 -14.88 1.22
N CYS A 32 -4.05 -15.36 0.84
CA CYS A 32 -4.44 -15.44 -0.57
C CYS A 32 -4.58 -14.03 -1.19
N ARG A 33 -4.52 -13.97 -2.52
CA ARG A 33 -4.63 -12.71 -3.28
C ARG A 33 -5.87 -11.89 -2.91
N LYS A 34 -7.01 -12.55 -2.69
CA LYS A 34 -8.26 -11.88 -2.31
C LYS A 34 -8.11 -11.17 -0.96
N CYS A 35 -7.71 -11.90 0.08
CA CYS A 35 -7.58 -11.34 1.43
C CYS A 35 -6.55 -10.20 1.48
N LYS A 36 -5.42 -10.34 0.78
CA LYS A 36 -4.43 -9.25 0.65
C LYS A 36 -5.06 -7.99 0.04
N ASN A 37 -5.76 -8.15 -1.07
CA ASN A 37 -6.41 -7.04 -1.75
C ASN A 37 -7.51 -6.40 -0.89
N ASP A 38 -8.30 -7.20 -0.18
CA ASP A 38 -9.35 -6.70 0.71
C ASP A 38 -8.74 -5.82 1.83
N ILE A 39 -7.63 -6.25 2.45
CA ILE A 39 -6.91 -5.47 3.47
C ILE A 39 -6.34 -4.18 2.87
N ILE A 40 -5.71 -4.25 1.70
CA ILE A 40 -5.15 -3.08 1.00
C ILE A 40 -6.27 -2.07 0.71
N THR A 41 -7.38 -2.51 0.12
CA THR A 41 -8.51 -1.64 -0.23
C THR A 41 -9.14 -1.01 1.02
N LEU A 42 -9.36 -1.80 2.09
CA LEU A 42 -9.87 -1.27 3.35
C LEU A 42 -8.93 -0.21 3.94
N SER A 43 -7.62 -0.46 3.90
CA SER A 43 -6.62 0.48 4.42
C SER A 43 -6.63 1.78 3.61
N LEU A 44 -6.57 1.71 2.29
CA LEU A 44 -6.55 2.89 1.40
C LEU A 44 -7.83 3.72 1.50
N ASN A 45 -8.99 3.11 1.72
CA ASN A 45 -10.25 3.82 1.91
C ASN A 45 -10.30 4.62 3.23
N ASN A 46 -9.45 4.29 4.20
CA ASN A 46 -9.41 4.91 5.52
C ASN A 46 -8.15 5.76 5.76
N LEU A 47 -7.28 5.87 4.76
CA LEU A 47 -6.07 6.69 4.82
C LEU A 47 -6.22 7.90 3.90
N PRO A 48 -5.62 9.05 4.25
CA PRO A 48 -5.57 10.20 3.36
C PRO A 48 -4.84 9.81 2.06
N ASN A 49 -5.34 10.29 0.92
CA ASN A 49 -4.63 10.13 -0.35
C ASN A 49 -3.51 11.18 -0.46
N TYR A 50 -2.35 10.76 -0.98
CA TYR A 50 -1.22 11.64 -1.25
C TYR A 50 -0.73 11.44 -2.67
N TYR A 51 -1.29 12.22 -3.59
CA TYR A 51 -0.92 12.18 -5.00
C TYR A 51 0.32 13.02 -5.30
N VAL A 52 1.24 12.45 -6.07
CA VAL A 52 2.46 13.13 -6.55
C VAL A 52 2.66 12.90 -8.05
N THR A 53 3.24 13.89 -8.74
CA THR A 53 3.49 13.86 -10.20
C THR A 53 4.95 13.60 -10.58
N THR A 54 5.88 13.64 -9.63
CA THR A 54 7.32 13.41 -9.86
C THR A 54 7.86 12.38 -8.89
N GLU A 55 8.88 11.60 -9.29
CA GLU A 55 9.57 10.67 -8.38
C GLU A 55 10.14 11.40 -7.16
N GLY A 56 10.62 12.64 -7.33
CA GLY A 56 11.10 13.48 -6.24
C GLY A 56 10.03 13.76 -5.17
N GLY A 57 8.75 13.82 -5.56
CA GLY A 57 7.63 13.97 -4.62
C GLY A 57 7.39 12.74 -3.74
N LYS A 58 7.77 11.54 -4.19
CA LYS A 58 7.66 10.31 -3.39
C LYS A 58 8.61 10.31 -2.20
N GLY A 59 9.87 10.71 -2.42
CA GLY A 59 10.91 10.72 -1.39
C GLY A 59 10.66 11.71 -0.23
N TYR A 60 9.81 12.72 -0.39
CA TYR A 60 9.41 13.61 0.72
C TYR A 60 8.34 13.00 1.63
N LEU A 61 7.65 11.95 1.17
CA LEU A 61 6.56 11.28 1.88
C LEU A 61 6.97 9.92 2.45
N GLU A 62 8.05 9.32 1.95
CA GLU A 62 8.73 8.18 2.57
C GLU A 62 9.55 8.68 3.78
N ILE A 63 8.92 8.69 4.96
CA ILE A 63 9.58 8.93 6.27
C ILE A 63 9.64 7.62 7.05
#